data_AF-A0A0C1Q8U8-F1
#
_entry.id   AF-A0A0C1Q8U8-F1
#
_cell.length_a   1.000
_cell.length_b   1.000
_cell.length_c   1.000
_cell.angle_alpha   90.00
_cell.angle_beta   90.00
_cell.angle_gamma   90.00
#
_symmetry.space_group_name_H-M   'P 1'
#
loop_
_entity.id
_entity.type
_entity.pdbx_description
1 polymer ?
#
loop_
_entity_poly.entity_id
_entity_poly.type
_entity_poly.pdbx_seq_one_letter_code
_entity_poly.pdbx_strand_id
1 'polypeptide(L)'
;MDTRFKVLESLNAGDFQHLNGDLERHLKGTASILESWGASEVLQTAGLFHAAYGTAGFDMNMVSLEQRDSIAKTIGKDQEALVYLYCSCDREFVFRQFGHQDKIQFKDRFNGRFFPLDIHRTKMFCELTVANELELVYSSEAFKQEHGKGLYHLFVRMEAYLSHSAIQAFKVALDSVF
;
A
#
# COMPACT_ATOMS: atom_id res chain seq x y z
N MET A 1 -3.85 -1.76 -22.69
CA MET A 1 -3.23 -0.66 -21.93
C MET A 1 -4.29 -0.12 -20.99
N ASP A 2 -4.06 -0.28 -19.69
CA ASP A 2 -5.03 0.08 -18.64
C ASP A 2 -5.28 1.60 -18.64
N THR A 3 -6.53 2.01 -18.85
CA THR A 3 -6.98 3.42 -18.86
C THR A 3 -6.65 4.13 -17.54
N ARG A 4 -6.54 3.39 -16.43
CA ARG A 4 -6.17 3.93 -15.11
C ARG A 4 -4.71 4.41 -15.04
N PHE A 5 -3.82 3.78 -15.81
CA PHE A 5 -2.42 4.23 -15.86
C PHE A 5 -2.22 5.45 -16.76
N LYS A 6 -3.01 5.58 -17.83
CA LYS A 6 -3.06 6.84 -18.59
C LYS A 6 -3.54 8.00 -17.73
N VAL A 7 -4.39 7.72 -16.74
CA VAL A 7 -4.80 8.73 -15.75
C VAL A 7 -3.62 9.16 -14.87
N LEU A 8 -2.77 8.22 -14.41
CA LEU A 8 -1.51 8.53 -13.73
C LEU A 8 -0.58 9.42 -14.59
N GLU A 9 -0.41 9.08 -15.87
CA GLU A 9 0.40 9.88 -16.80
C GLU A 9 -0.24 11.25 -17.09
N SER A 10 -1.58 11.31 -17.21
CA SER A 10 -2.34 12.51 -17.60
C SER A 10 -2.65 13.47 -16.46
N LEU A 11 -2.41 13.09 -15.20
CA LEU A 11 -2.31 14.04 -14.08
C LEU A 11 -1.17 15.08 -14.30
N ASN A 12 -0.32 14.82 -15.31
CA ASN A 12 0.54 15.69 -16.12
C ASN A 12 1.48 16.71 -15.44
N ALA A 13 2.76 16.42 -15.69
CA ALA A 13 3.80 17.32 -16.24
C ALA A 13 4.61 18.24 -15.31
N GLY A 14 4.33 18.30 -14.01
CA GLY A 14 5.23 18.96 -13.05
C GLY A 14 5.84 17.95 -12.08
N ASP A 15 5.00 17.40 -11.20
CA ASP A 15 5.47 16.70 -10.00
C ASP A 15 5.63 15.18 -10.20
N PHE A 16 4.79 14.56 -11.04
CA PHE A 16 4.92 13.13 -11.39
C PHE A 16 6.05 12.80 -12.39
N GLN A 17 6.74 13.80 -12.97
CA GLN A 17 7.80 13.59 -13.96
C GLN A 17 9.04 12.83 -13.43
N HIS A 18 9.08 12.55 -12.13
CA HIS A 18 10.18 11.82 -11.48
C HIS A 18 9.94 10.32 -11.34
N LEU A 19 8.84 9.79 -11.88
CA LEU A 19 8.59 8.35 -11.97
C LEU A 19 9.68 7.66 -12.79
N ASN A 20 10.54 6.87 -12.14
CA ASN A 20 11.42 5.95 -12.85
C ASN A 20 10.64 4.69 -13.27
N GLY A 21 11.13 3.98 -14.29
CA GLY A 21 10.43 2.82 -14.84
C GLY A 21 10.26 1.66 -13.85
N ASP A 22 11.07 1.61 -12.79
CA ASP A 22 10.97 0.59 -11.75
C ASP A 22 9.84 0.87 -10.76
N LEU A 23 9.64 2.13 -10.36
CA LEU A 23 8.53 2.55 -9.51
C LEU A 23 7.19 2.39 -10.23
N GLU A 24 7.11 2.77 -11.50
CA GLU A 24 5.90 2.53 -12.30
C GLU A 24 5.54 1.03 -12.36
N ARG A 25 6.54 0.17 -12.60
CA ARG A 25 6.34 -1.28 -12.64
C ARG A 25 5.82 -1.79 -11.30
N HIS A 26 6.41 -1.32 -10.21
CA HIS A 26 6.03 -1.68 -8.85
C HIS A 26 4.56 -1.28 -8.52
N LEU A 27 4.15 -0.07 -8.87
CA LEU A 27 2.77 0.40 -8.65
C LEU A 27 1.75 -0.43 -9.45
N LYS A 28 2.05 -0.70 -10.73
CA LYS A 28 1.23 -1.58 -11.57
C LYS A 28 1.17 -3.02 -11.04
N GLY A 29 2.30 -3.55 -10.59
CA GLY A 29 2.41 -4.88 -10.00
C GLY A 29 1.54 -5.02 -8.75
N THR A 30 1.62 -4.03 -7.85
CA THR A 30 0.81 -3.98 -6.62
C THR A 30 -0.69 -3.96 -6.94
N ALA A 31 -1.12 -3.10 -7.87
CA ALA A 31 -2.52 -3.05 -8.29
C ALA A 31 -2.99 -4.36 -8.95
N SER A 32 -2.12 -5.00 -9.75
CA SER A 32 -2.41 -6.28 -10.40
C SER A 32 -2.57 -7.43 -9.40
N ILE A 33 -1.75 -7.45 -8.34
CA ILE A 33 -1.88 -8.41 -7.24
C ILE A 33 -3.24 -8.24 -6.55
N LEU A 34 -3.63 -7.01 -6.20
CA LEU A 34 -4.92 -6.72 -5.58
C LEU A 34 -6.09 -7.13 -6.50
N GLU A 35 -6.00 -6.83 -7.79
CA GLU A 35 -6.99 -7.27 -8.79
C GLU A 35 -7.10 -8.80 -8.84
N SER A 36 -5.98 -9.52 -8.81
CA SER A 36 -5.96 -10.99 -8.80
C SER A 36 -6.61 -11.61 -7.55
N TRP A 37 -6.63 -10.87 -6.44
CA TRP A 37 -7.31 -11.28 -5.20
C TRP A 37 -8.81 -10.94 -5.20
N GLY A 38 -9.32 -10.28 -6.24
CA GLY A 38 -10.70 -9.81 -6.31
C GLY A 38 -10.97 -8.60 -5.42
N ALA A 39 -9.94 -7.77 -5.15
CA ALA A 39 -10.08 -6.55 -4.37
C ALA A 39 -11.07 -5.57 -5.01
N SER A 40 -11.68 -4.71 -4.19
CA SER A 40 -12.58 -3.65 -4.68
C SER A 40 -11.83 -2.66 -5.59
N GLU A 41 -12.57 -1.99 -6.47
CA GLU A 41 -12.01 -0.93 -7.33
C GLU A 41 -11.30 0.17 -6.51
N VAL A 42 -11.83 0.48 -5.33
CA VAL A 42 -11.22 1.44 -4.40
C VAL A 42 -9.81 1.01 -4.01
N LEU A 43 -9.66 -0.24 -3.61
CA LEU A 43 -8.40 -0.80 -3.14
C LEU A 43 -7.40 -1.01 -4.29
N GLN A 44 -7.86 -1.48 -5.45
CA GLN A 44 -7.02 -1.59 -6.65
C GLN A 44 -6.47 -0.21 -7.08
N THR A 45 -7.33 0.80 -7.09
CA THR A 45 -6.93 2.17 -7.45
C THR A 45 -5.99 2.75 -6.40
N ALA A 46 -6.24 2.53 -5.11
CA ALA A 46 -5.30 2.92 -4.07
C ALA A 46 -3.94 2.23 -4.23
N GLY A 47 -3.91 0.94 -4.58
CA GLY A 47 -2.67 0.20 -4.89
C GLY A 47 -1.86 0.82 -6.02
N LEU A 48 -2.52 1.36 -7.03
CA LEU A 48 -1.87 2.04 -8.14
C LEU A 48 -1.28 3.42 -7.75
N PHE A 49 -1.79 4.04 -6.68
CA PHE A 49 -1.42 5.38 -6.23
C PHE A 49 -0.76 5.41 -4.84
N HIS A 50 -0.45 4.25 -4.25
CA HIS A 50 -0.15 4.14 -2.81
C HIS A 50 1.13 4.87 -2.36
N ALA A 51 1.98 5.29 -3.31
CA ALA A 51 3.20 6.06 -3.06
C ALA A 51 3.08 7.54 -3.45
N ALA A 52 1.90 8.02 -3.85
CA ALA A 52 1.72 9.37 -4.39
C ALA A 52 2.27 10.48 -3.47
N TYR A 53 2.07 10.35 -2.16
CA TYR A 53 2.55 11.32 -1.16
C TYR A 53 3.80 10.83 -0.39
N GLY A 54 4.52 9.86 -0.95
CA GLY A 54 5.62 9.16 -0.30
C GLY A 54 5.16 8.26 0.85
N THR A 55 6.01 7.31 1.24
CA THR A 55 5.72 6.35 2.32
C THR A 55 6.83 6.37 3.36
N ALA A 56 6.54 5.97 4.60
CA ALA A 56 7.60 5.84 5.61
C ALA A 56 8.69 4.86 5.13
N GLY A 57 9.94 5.35 5.02
CA GLY A 57 11.09 4.60 4.48
C GLY A 57 11.33 4.81 2.98
N PHE A 58 10.49 5.59 2.29
CA PHE A 58 10.68 5.99 0.89
C PHE A 58 10.18 7.43 0.69
N ASP A 59 11.13 8.37 0.78
CA ASP A 59 10.85 9.82 0.82
C ASP A 59 10.60 10.45 -0.55
N MET A 60 10.50 9.65 -1.61
CA MET A 60 10.19 10.15 -2.95
C MET A 60 8.70 10.49 -3.02
N ASN A 61 8.36 11.72 -2.63
CA ASN A 61 7.03 12.26 -2.82
C ASN A 61 6.84 12.52 -4.31
N MET A 62 5.96 11.75 -4.94
CA MET A 62 5.61 11.94 -6.35
C MET A 62 4.73 13.18 -6.52
N VAL A 63 4.02 13.56 -5.46
CA VAL A 63 3.07 14.66 -5.43
C VAL A 63 3.07 15.32 -4.05
N SER A 64 2.92 16.65 -4.03
CA SER A 64 2.73 17.40 -2.80
C SER A 64 1.36 17.16 -2.16
N LEU A 65 1.29 17.24 -0.83
CA LEU A 65 0.05 17.14 -0.06
C LEU A 65 -0.97 18.25 -0.39
N GLU A 66 -0.54 19.37 -0.99
CA GLU A 66 -1.50 20.39 -1.46
C GLU A 66 -2.35 19.92 -2.65
N GLN A 67 -1.95 18.86 -3.36
CA GLN A 67 -2.64 18.39 -4.56
C GLN A 67 -3.66 17.29 -4.30
N ARG A 68 -3.97 16.99 -3.03
CA ARG A 68 -4.96 15.97 -2.64
C ARG A 68 -6.31 16.15 -3.33
N ASP A 69 -6.82 17.37 -3.38
CA ASP A 69 -8.10 17.65 -4.06
C ASP A 69 -8.04 17.38 -5.57
N SER A 70 -6.89 17.58 -6.20
CA SER A 70 -6.68 17.29 -7.63
C SER A 70 -6.67 15.79 -7.88
N ILE A 71 -5.97 15.03 -7.02
CA ILE A 71 -5.95 13.57 -7.08
C ILE A 71 -7.36 13.02 -6.82
N ALA A 72 -8.06 13.48 -5.78
CA ALA A 72 -9.42 13.03 -5.45
C ALA A 72 -10.42 13.28 -6.59
N LYS A 73 -10.30 14.40 -7.33
CA LYS A 73 -11.13 14.66 -8.52
C LYS A 73 -10.89 13.65 -9.64
N THR A 74 -9.72 13.03 -9.64
CA THR A 74 -9.26 12.16 -10.71
C THR A 74 -9.54 10.69 -10.42
N ILE A 75 -9.21 10.23 -9.21
CA ILE A 75 -9.36 8.82 -8.83
C ILE A 75 -10.59 8.54 -7.97
N GLY A 76 -11.29 9.60 -7.52
CA GLY A 76 -12.38 9.52 -6.56
C GLY A 76 -11.93 9.80 -5.13
N LYS A 77 -12.87 10.30 -4.31
CA LYS A 77 -12.57 10.74 -2.94
C LYS A 77 -12.21 9.60 -2.01
N ASP A 78 -12.86 8.44 -2.15
CA ASP A 78 -12.61 7.29 -1.28
C ASP A 78 -11.26 6.62 -1.60
N GLN A 79 -10.92 6.58 -2.88
CA GLN A 79 -9.63 6.13 -3.40
C GLN A 79 -8.51 7.01 -2.86
N GLU A 80 -8.62 8.33 -3.01
CA GLU A 80 -7.63 9.27 -2.50
C GLU A 80 -7.52 9.20 -0.98
N ALA A 81 -8.63 9.08 -0.26
CA ALA A 81 -8.58 8.96 1.19
C ALA A 81 -7.81 7.71 1.65
N LEU A 82 -7.91 6.59 0.93
CA LEU A 82 -7.12 5.38 1.20
C LEU A 82 -5.65 5.56 0.83
N VAL A 83 -5.34 6.24 -0.29
CA VAL A 83 -3.96 6.59 -0.67
C VAL A 83 -3.32 7.45 0.41
N TYR A 84 -3.98 8.53 0.83
CA TYR A 84 -3.51 9.38 1.91
C TYR A 84 -3.32 8.59 3.21
N LEU A 85 -4.30 7.73 3.58
CA LEU A 85 -4.18 6.91 4.77
C LEU A 85 -2.93 6.02 4.70
N TYR A 86 -2.67 5.39 3.56
CA TYR A 86 -1.49 4.54 3.40
C TYR A 86 -0.19 5.34 3.49
N CYS A 87 -0.08 6.45 2.76
CA CYS A 87 1.10 7.32 2.75
C CYS A 87 1.40 7.96 4.12
N SER A 88 0.36 8.33 4.87
CA SER A 88 0.46 8.99 6.18
C SER A 88 0.79 8.04 7.33
N CYS A 89 0.89 6.73 7.09
CA CYS A 89 1.13 5.76 8.15
C CYS A 89 2.53 5.86 8.76
N ASP A 90 2.59 6.12 10.07
CA ASP A 90 3.76 5.79 10.88
C ASP A 90 3.81 4.26 11.09
N ARG A 91 4.50 3.56 10.16
CA ARG A 91 4.59 2.09 10.16
C ARG A 91 5.15 1.54 11.47
N GLU A 92 6.11 2.22 12.09
CA GLU A 92 6.72 1.75 13.34
C GLU A 92 5.68 1.75 14.48
N PHE A 93 4.87 2.80 14.58
CA PHE A 93 3.80 2.88 15.58
C PHE A 93 2.66 1.90 15.28
N VAL A 94 2.19 1.86 14.03
CA VAL A 94 0.98 1.09 13.65
C VAL A 94 1.26 -0.41 13.60
N PHE A 95 2.37 -0.84 13.00
CA PHE A 95 2.60 -2.28 12.75
C PHE A 95 2.85 -3.08 14.02
N ARG A 96 3.39 -2.44 15.07
CA ARG A 96 3.61 -3.09 16.38
C ARG A 96 2.32 -3.49 17.10
N GLN A 97 1.16 -2.97 16.68
CA GLN A 97 -0.11 -3.25 17.35
C GLN A 97 -0.82 -4.50 16.81
N PHE A 98 -0.53 -4.93 15.58
CA PHE A 98 -1.14 -6.13 15.00
C PHE A 98 -0.78 -7.38 15.82
N GLY A 99 -1.79 -8.22 16.10
CA GLY A 99 -1.65 -9.41 16.96
C GLY A 99 -1.59 -9.11 18.47
N HIS A 100 -1.61 -7.84 18.88
CA HIS A 100 -1.49 -7.44 20.30
C HIS A 100 -2.65 -6.56 20.79
N GLN A 101 -3.42 -5.94 19.89
CA GLN A 101 -4.54 -5.07 20.23
C GLN A 101 -5.76 -5.33 19.35
N ASP A 102 -6.95 -5.26 19.94
CA ASP A 102 -8.23 -5.43 19.23
C ASP A 102 -8.60 -4.21 18.37
N LYS A 103 -8.08 -3.03 18.73
CA LYS A 103 -8.34 -1.77 18.04
C LYS A 103 -7.04 -1.07 17.70
N ILE A 104 -6.73 -1.00 16.41
CA ILE A 104 -5.50 -0.36 15.92
C ILE A 104 -5.61 1.16 16.06
N GLN A 105 -4.71 1.76 16.83
CA GLN A 105 -4.48 3.20 16.81
C GLN A 105 -3.59 3.57 15.63
N PHE A 106 -4.02 4.53 14.85
CA PHE A 106 -3.26 5.06 13.74
C PHE A 106 -2.59 6.37 14.13
N LYS A 107 -1.34 6.53 13.71
CA LYS A 107 -0.60 7.78 13.84
C LYS A 107 -0.31 8.31 12.44
N ASP A 108 -0.91 9.45 12.13
CA ASP A 108 -0.68 10.19 10.90
C ASP A 108 0.64 10.95 11.03
N ARG A 109 1.65 10.53 10.26
CA ARG A 109 2.99 11.13 10.29
C ARG A 109 3.05 12.53 9.66
N PHE A 110 2.06 12.90 8.85
CA PHE A 110 2.04 14.22 8.19
C PHE A 110 1.58 15.33 9.11
N ASN A 111 0.66 15.04 10.03
CA ASN A 111 0.10 16.05 10.94
C ASN A 111 0.19 15.70 12.43
N GLY A 112 0.72 14.52 12.78
CA GLY A 112 0.91 14.05 14.16
C GLY A 112 -0.37 13.59 14.86
N ARG A 113 -1.52 13.52 14.16
CA ARG A 113 -2.79 13.11 14.78
C ARG A 113 -2.85 11.61 15.04
N PHE A 114 -3.56 11.26 16.10
CA PHE A 114 -3.88 9.89 16.47
C PHE A 114 -5.38 9.64 16.34
N PHE A 115 -5.76 8.51 15.76
CA PHE A 115 -7.16 8.10 15.69
C PHE A 115 -7.30 6.58 15.59
N PRO A 116 -8.38 5.98 16.11
CA PRO A 116 -8.65 4.56 15.90
C PRO A 116 -9.01 4.29 14.43
N LEU A 117 -8.44 3.23 13.84
CA LEU A 117 -8.93 2.71 12.58
C LEU A 117 -10.16 1.84 12.81
N ASP A 118 -11.20 2.07 12.01
CA ASP A 118 -12.31 1.13 11.92
C ASP A 118 -11.87 -0.17 11.21
N ILE A 119 -12.69 -1.20 11.38
CA ILE A 119 -12.37 -2.53 10.85
C ILE A 119 -12.27 -2.56 9.32
N HIS A 120 -13.09 -1.78 8.61
CA HIS A 120 -13.08 -1.77 7.15
C HIS A 120 -11.79 -1.15 6.61
N ARG A 121 -11.38 0.00 7.17
CA ARG A 121 -10.12 0.65 6.82
C ARG A 121 -8.91 -0.18 7.23
N THR A 122 -8.95 -0.84 8.40
CA THR A 122 -7.87 -1.74 8.82
C THR A 122 -7.68 -2.88 7.82
N LYS A 123 -8.76 -3.50 7.34
CA LYS A 123 -8.70 -4.54 6.30
C LYS A 123 -8.08 -4.02 5.02
N MET A 124 -8.59 -2.92 4.45
CA MET A 124 -8.03 -2.35 3.21
C MET A 124 -6.56 -1.97 3.35
N PHE A 125 -6.17 -1.42 4.49
CA PHE A 125 -4.79 -1.05 4.78
C PHE A 125 -3.86 -2.28 4.85
N CYS A 126 -4.29 -3.35 5.53
CA CYS A 126 -3.52 -4.58 5.61
C CYS A 126 -3.41 -5.26 4.23
N GLU A 127 -4.51 -5.34 3.49
CA GLU A 127 -4.53 -5.91 2.14
C GLU A 127 -3.54 -5.19 1.21
N LEU A 128 -3.58 -3.86 1.20
CA LEU A 128 -2.66 -3.04 0.42
C LEU A 128 -1.20 -3.22 0.87
N THR A 129 -0.96 -3.31 2.18
CA THR A 129 0.38 -3.56 2.72
C THR A 129 0.92 -4.89 2.22
N VAL A 130 0.15 -5.98 2.30
CA VAL A 130 0.61 -7.30 1.84
C VAL A 130 0.86 -7.30 0.34
N ALA A 131 -0.04 -6.72 -0.46
CA ALA A 131 0.15 -6.66 -1.92
C ALA A 131 1.40 -5.87 -2.31
N ASN A 132 1.62 -4.70 -1.68
CA ASN A 132 2.77 -3.85 -1.89
C ASN A 132 4.10 -4.60 -1.66
N GLU A 133 4.23 -5.23 -0.50
CA GLU A 133 5.46 -5.90 -0.12
C GLU A 133 5.65 -7.22 -0.90
N LEU A 134 4.56 -7.93 -1.25
CA LEU A 134 4.65 -9.14 -2.09
C LEU A 134 5.09 -8.83 -3.52
N GLU A 135 4.72 -7.68 -4.07
CA GLU A 135 5.24 -7.24 -5.37
C GLU A 135 6.78 -7.20 -5.36
N LEU A 136 7.37 -6.63 -4.29
CA LEU A 136 8.83 -6.56 -4.11
C LEU A 136 9.45 -7.95 -3.91
N VAL A 137 8.76 -8.83 -3.17
CA VAL A 137 9.18 -10.23 -2.98
C VAL A 137 9.20 -10.99 -4.31
N TYR A 138 8.21 -10.79 -5.18
CA TYR A 138 8.15 -11.45 -6.49
C TYR A 138 9.15 -10.88 -7.49
N SER A 139 9.50 -9.60 -7.38
CA SER A 139 10.41 -8.93 -8.30
C SER A 139 11.89 -9.05 -7.92
N SER A 140 12.22 -9.42 -6.67
CA SER A 140 13.60 -9.48 -6.18
C SER A 140 13.84 -10.59 -5.16
N GLU A 141 14.60 -11.61 -5.57
CA GLU A 141 15.04 -12.68 -4.66
C GLU A 141 15.93 -12.12 -3.53
N ALA A 142 16.76 -11.11 -3.80
CA ALA A 142 17.57 -10.45 -2.77
C ALA A 142 16.68 -9.79 -1.70
N PHE A 143 15.63 -9.08 -2.11
CA PHE A 143 14.65 -8.49 -1.19
C PHE A 143 13.94 -9.56 -0.36
N LYS A 144 13.56 -10.66 -1.00
CA LYS A 144 12.94 -11.81 -0.32
C LYS A 144 13.88 -12.41 0.74
N GLN A 145 15.16 -12.61 0.44
CA GLN A 145 16.13 -13.15 1.39
C GLN A 145 16.39 -12.18 2.56
N GLU A 146 16.45 -10.88 2.29
CA GLU A 146 16.71 -9.86 3.31
C GLU A 146 15.51 -9.63 4.25
N HIS A 147 14.30 -9.52 3.70
CA HIS A 147 13.12 -9.07 4.44
C HIS A 147 12.06 -10.14 4.67
N GLY A 148 12.10 -11.25 3.93
CA GLY A 148 11.00 -12.23 3.85
C GLY A 148 10.56 -12.80 5.19
N LYS A 149 11.51 -13.14 6.08
CA LYS A 149 11.20 -13.63 7.43
C LYS A 149 10.45 -12.59 8.28
N GLY A 150 10.86 -11.32 8.20
CA GLY A 150 10.21 -10.21 8.89
C GLY A 150 8.81 -9.95 8.36
N LEU A 151 8.66 -9.98 7.03
CA LEU A 151 7.36 -9.83 6.35
C LEU A 151 6.40 -10.97 6.72
N TYR A 152 6.86 -12.22 6.72
CA TYR A 152 6.02 -13.35 7.11
C TYR A 152 5.47 -13.18 8.54
N HIS A 153 6.33 -12.84 9.50
CA HIS A 153 5.88 -12.59 10.88
C HIS A 153 4.91 -11.41 10.99
N LEU A 154 5.12 -10.35 10.20
CA LEU A 154 4.18 -9.23 10.15
C LEU A 154 2.82 -9.67 9.61
N PHE A 155 2.78 -10.40 8.49
CA PHE A 155 1.54 -10.78 7.83
C PHE A 155 0.75 -11.82 8.62
N VAL A 156 1.43 -12.75 9.31
CA VAL A 156 0.76 -13.66 10.27
C VAL A 156 0.00 -12.86 11.35
N ARG A 157 0.58 -11.76 11.85
CA ARG A 157 -0.10 -10.90 12.84
C ARG A 157 -1.25 -10.08 12.24
N MET A 158 -1.27 -9.90 10.92
CA MET A 158 -2.33 -9.22 10.18
C MET A 158 -3.47 -10.17 9.73
N GLU A 159 -3.32 -11.49 9.84
CA GLU A 159 -4.26 -12.48 9.25
C GLU A 159 -5.74 -12.22 9.56
N ALA A 160 -6.07 -11.75 10.76
CA ALA A 160 -7.46 -11.42 11.14
C ALA A 160 -8.12 -10.33 10.27
N TYR A 161 -7.31 -9.57 9.54
CA TYR A 161 -7.73 -8.47 8.66
C TYR A 161 -7.56 -8.79 7.17
N LEU A 162 -7.02 -9.96 6.82
CA LEU A 162 -6.68 -10.32 5.45
C LEU A 162 -7.75 -11.19 4.79
N SER A 163 -7.90 -11.07 3.48
CA SER A 163 -8.65 -12.04 2.68
C SER A 163 -7.91 -13.39 2.61
N HIS A 164 -8.65 -14.44 2.27
CA HIS A 164 -8.06 -15.76 2.04
C HIS A 164 -6.98 -15.73 0.95
N SER A 165 -7.21 -14.97 -0.13
CA SER A 165 -6.28 -14.83 -1.25
C SER A 165 -4.95 -14.22 -0.80
N ALA A 166 -4.99 -13.15 0.00
CA ALA A 166 -3.78 -12.54 0.55
C ALA A 166 -3.01 -13.49 1.47
N ILE A 167 -3.73 -14.22 2.34
CA ILE A 167 -3.13 -15.20 3.27
C ILE A 167 -2.43 -16.32 2.51
N GLN A 168 -3.09 -16.90 1.50
CA GLN A 168 -2.49 -17.93 0.66
C GLN A 168 -1.27 -17.40 -0.10
N ALA A 169 -1.38 -16.21 -0.69
CA ALA A 169 -0.32 -15.61 -1.47
C ALA A 169 0.96 -15.39 -0.65
N PHE A 170 0.85 -14.80 0.55
CA PHE A 170 2.05 -14.56 1.35
C PHE A 170 2.63 -15.84 1.92
N LYS A 171 1.81 -16.83 2.29
CA LYS A 171 2.30 -18.13 2.74
C LYS A 171 3.10 -18.79 1.64
N VAL A 172 2.56 -18.91 0.43
CA VAL A 172 3.28 -19.51 -0.71
C VAL A 172 4.56 -18.73 -1.05
N ALA A 173 4.49 -17.40 -1.06
CA ALA A 173 5.64 -16.56 -1.43
C ALA A 173 6.80 -16.65 -0.45
N LEU A 174 6.50 -16.82 0.85
CA LEU A 174 7.45 -16.67 1.95
C LEU A 174 7.69 -17.95 2.77
N ASP A 175 7.05 -19.08 2.44
CA ASP A 175 7.27 -20.37 3.12
C ASP A 175 8.74 -20.81 3.05
N SER A 176 9.39 -20.55 1.90
CA SER A 176 10.76 -20.98 1.61
C SER A 176 11.84 -20.14 2.30
N VAL A 177 11.47 -19.16 3.12
CA VAL A 177 12.42 -18.29 3.86
C VAL A 177 12.69 -18.84 5.27
N PHE A 178 12.21 -20.06 5.55
CA PHE A 178 12.38 -20.82 6.79
C PHE A 178 13.06 -22.17 6.54
#